data_AF-A0A6B3F4Z0-F1
#
_entry.id   AF-A0A6B3F4Z0-F1
#
_cell.length_a   1.000
_cell.length_b   1.000
_cell.length_c   1.000
_cell.angle_alpha   90.00
_cell.angle_beta   90.00
_cell.angle_gamma   90.00
#
_symmetry.space_group_name_H-M   'P 1'
#
loop_
_entity.id
_entity.type
_entity.pdbx_description
1 polymer ?
#
loop_
_entity_poly.entity_id
_entity_poly.type
_entity_poly.pdbx_seq_one_letter_code
_entity_poly.pdbx_strand_id
1 'polypeptide(L)'
;MTDSPVPAQSAAEAAASVLDLAPVLPVVVIDDLADAVPLARALVAGGLPAIEVTLRTPVALDAMAAIAAEVPEAVVGAGTVISAGHVDAA
;
A
#
# COMPACT_ATOMS: atom_id res chain seq x y z
N MET A 1 -4.02 -10.54 28.01
CA MET A 1 -4.18 -9.95 26.67
C MET A 1 -4.58 -8.50 26.89
N THR A 2 -3.59 -7.63 27.06
CA THR A 2 -3.83 -6.20 27.28
C THR A 2 -4.06 -5.56 25.93
N ASP A 3 -5.30 -5.15 25.68
CA ASP A 3 -5.65 -4.34 24.52
C ASP A 3 -5.13 -2.92 24.82
N SER A 4 -3.88 -2.65 24.43
CA SER A 4 -3.36 -1.29 24.46
C SER A 4 -4.15 -0.49 23.43
N PRO A 5 -4.72 0.68 23.80
CA PRO A 5 -5.53 1.44 22.88
C PRO A 5 -4.73 1.77 21.63
N VAL A 6 -5.30 1.47 20.46
CA VAL A 6 -4.79 1.99 19.19
C VAL A 6 -4.74 3.51 19.36
N PRO A 7 -3.57 4.16 19.21
CA PRO A 7 -3.49 5.60 19.34
C PRO A 7 -4.46 6.21 18.32
N ALA A 8 -5.47 6.92 18.81
CA ALA A 8 -6.36 7.67 17.95
C ALA A 8 -5.51 8.71 17.22
N GLN A 9 -5.37 8.56 15.91
CA GLN A 9 -4.70 9.55 15.07
C GLN A 9 -5.44 10.88 15.29
N SER A 10 -4.75 11.86 15.88
CA SER A 10 -5.37 13.15 16.16
C SER A 10 -5.62 13.87 14.84
N ALA A 11 -6.70 14.65 14.74
CA ALA A 11 -7.04 15.47 13.58
C ALA A 11 -6.01 16.57 13.25
N ALA A 12 -4.84 16.59 13.90
CA ALA A 12 -3.85 17.66 13.87
C ALA A 12 -2.60 17.40 13.00
N GLU A 13 -2.52 16.29 12.25
CA GLU A 13 -1.51 16.10 11.21
C GLU A 13 -2.20 16.02 9.84
N ALA A 14 -2.62 17.18 9.31
CA ALA A 14 -3.13 17.25 7.95
C ALA A 14 -1.96 17.19 6.94
N ALA A 15 -1.21 16.08 6.94
CA ALA A 15 -0.61 15.61 5.71
C ALA A 15 -1.77 15.41 4.71
N ALA A 16 -1.57 15.79 3.44
CA ALA A 16 -2.58 15.57 2.41
C ALA A 16 -3.07 14.12 2.48
N SER A 17 -4.39 13.90 2.46
CA SER A 17 -4.95 12.56 2.53
C SER A 17 -4.42 11.74 1.37
N VAL A 18 -4.14 10.46 1.58
CA VAL A 18 -3.84 9.52 0.48
C VAL A 18 -4.93 9.57 -0.60
N LEU A 19 -6.17 9.85 -0.20
CA LEU A 19 -7.31 9.95 -1.12
C LEU A 19 -7.32 11.25 -1.95
N ASP A 20 -6.53 12.26 -1.58
CA ASP A 20 -6.40 13.49 -2.36
C ASP A 20 -5.38 13.36 -3.50
N LEU A 21 -4.59 12.27 -3.52
CA LEU A 21 -3.50 12.06 -4.48
C LEU A 21 -4.00 11.79 -5.91
N ALA A 22 -5.16 11.14 -6.06
CA ALA A 22 -5.81 10.85 -7.33
C ALA A 22 -7.30 10.54 -7.12
N PRO A 23 -8.16 10.78 -8.12
CA PRO A 23 -9.60 10.47 -8.02
C PRO A 23 -9.90 8.95 -7.98
N VAL A 24 -8.91 8.10 -8.23
CA VAL A 24 -9.02 6.64 -8.29
C VAL A 24 -7.85 6.03 -7.51
N LEU A 25 -8.15 5.02 -6.68
CA LEU A 25 -7.16 4.17 -6.00
C LEU A 25 -7.12 2.80 -6.69
N PRO A 26 -6.04 2.45 -7.42
CA PRO A 26 -5.82 1.11 -7.94
C PRO A 26 -5.68 0.09 -6.79
N VAL A 27 -6.55 -0.92 -6.81
CA VAL A 27 -6.46 -2.08 -5.92
C VAL A 27 -5.94 -3.25 -6.74
N VAL A 28 -4.71 -3.69 -6.46
CA VAL A 28 -3.99 -4.63 -7.31
C VAL A 28 -3.78 -5.98 -6.60
N VAL A 29 -3.84 -7.04 -7.40
CA VAL A 29 -3.38 -8.38 -7.04
C VAL A 29 -2.12 -8.63 -7.87
N ILE A 30 -1.03 -9.06 -7.22
CA ILE A 30 0.26 -9.31 -7.88
C ILE A 30 0.55 -10.80 -7.77
N ASP A 31 0.54 -11.51 -8.89
CA ASP A 31 0.80 -12.96 -8.93
C ASP A 31 2.29 -13.28 -9.11
N ASP A 32 3.01 -12.45 -9.87
CA ASP A 32 4.46 -12.54 -10.08
C ASP A 32 5.15 -11.28 -9.53
N LEU A 33 6.18 -11.48 -8.70
CA LEU A 33 6.98 -10.40 -8.13
C LEU A 33 7.63 -9.52 -9.23
N ALA A 34 7.98 -10.10 -10.37
CA ALA A 34 8.60 -9.38 -11.48
C ALA A 34 7.70 -8.28 -12.07
N ASP A 35 6.38 -8.38 -11.88
CA ASP A 35 5.41 -7.42 -12.40
C ASP A 35 5.23 -6.21 -11.47
N ALA A 36 5.61 -6.30 -10.21
CA ALA A 36 5.30 -5.31 -9.17
C ALA A 36 5.84 -3.91 -9.50
N VAL A 37 7.15 -3.80 -9.75
CA VAL A 37 7.81 -2.51 -10.03
C VAL A 37 7.40 -1.94 -11.40
N PRO A 38 7.38 -2.72 -12.50
CA PRO A 38 6.87 -2.22 -13.78
C PRO A 38 5.44 -1.69 -13.71
N LEU A 39 4.55 -2.41 -13.02
CA LEU A 39 3.16 -1.99 -12.82
C LEU A 39 3.08 -0.67 -12.04
N ALA A 40 3.79 -0.54 -10.92
CA ALA A 40 3.77 0.67 -10.12
C ALA A 40 4.30 1.89 -10.89
N ARG A 41 5.40 1.74 -11.64
CA ARG A 41 5.92 2.81 -12.51
C ARG A 41 4.88 3.24 -13.56
N ALA A 42 4.16 2.29 -14.15
CA ALA A 42 3.12 2.59 -15.13
C ALA A 42 1.94 3.34 -14.50
N LEU A 43 1.51 2.94 -13.29
CA LEU A 43 0.44 3.63 -12.55
C LEU A 43 0.83 5.06 -12.18
N VAL A 44 2.04 5.27 -11.64
CA VAL A 44 2.59 6.60 -11.34
C VAL A 44 2.65 7.45 -12.61
N ALA A 45 3.18 6.92 -13.72
CA ALA A 45 3.23 7.63 -15.00
C ALA A 45 1.83 7.98 -15.54
N GLY A 46 0.82 7.18 -15.20
CA GLY A 46 -0.59 7.44 -15.49
C GLY A 46 -1.28 8.43 -14.55
N GLY A 47 -0.55 9.01 -13.58
CA GLY A 47 -1.11 9.95 -12.59
C GLY A 47 -1.83 9.28 -11.42
N LEU A 48 -1.55 8.00 -11.15
CA LEU A 48 -2.13 7.23 -10.05
C LEU A 48 -1.02 6.82 -9.06
N PRO A 49 -0.52 7.76 -8.23
CA PRO A 49 0.62 7.48 -7.35
C PRO A 49 0.26 6.67 -6.11
N ALA A 50 -0.99 6.68 -5.65
CA ALA A 50 -1.44 5.81 -4.56
C ALA A 50 -1.80 4.42 -5.09
N ILE A 51 -1.31 3.34 -4.47
CA ILE A 51 -1.53 1.96 -4.91
C ILE A 51 -1.85 1.08 -3.68
N GLU A 52 -2.95 0.32 -3.71
CA GLU A 52 -3.27 -0.69 -2.70
C GLU A 52 -2.90 -2.08 -3.24
N VAL A 53 -1.90 -2.73 -2.63
CA VAL A 53 -1.54 -4.12 -2.93
C VAL A 53 -2.31 -5.04 -2.00
N THR A 54 -3.15 -5.91 -2.54
CA THR A 54 -3.92 -6.84 -1.72
C THR A 54 -3.07 -8.02 -1.24
N LEU A 55 -3.21 -8.40 0.04
CA LEU A 55 -2.55 -9.55 0.66
C LEU A 55 -3.25 -10.88 0.30
N ARG A 56 -3.50 -11.09 -1.00
CA ARG A 56 -4.17 -12.29 -1.54
C ARG A 56 -3.22 -13.27 -2.21
N THR A 57 -1.96 -12.90 -2.38
CA THR A 57 -0.92 -13.73 -2.99
C THR A 57 0.29 -13.85 -2.06
N PRO A 58 1.08 -14.93 -2.16
CA PRO A 58 2.28 -15.10 -1.34
C PRO A 58 3.35 -14.02 -1.55
N VAL A 59 3.36 -13.37 -2.71
CA VAL A 59 4.38 -12.36 -3.09
C VAL A 59 3.99 -10.92 -2.72
N ALA A 60 2.81 -10.70 -2.13
CA ALA A 60 2.27 -9.35 -1.93
C ALA A 60 3.18 -8.44 -1.07
N LEU A 61 3.74 -8.96 0.02
CA LEU A 61 4.63 -8.18 0.90
C LEU A 61 5.97 -7.87 0.23
N ASP A 62 6.57 -8.84 -0.46
CA ASP A 62 7.79 -8.63 -1.23
C ASP A 62 7.58 -7.61 -2.36
N ALA A 63 6.40 -7.66 -3.00
CA ALA A 63 6.02 -6.70 -4.03
C ALA A 63 5.86 -5.28 -3.46
N MET A 64 5.22 -5.13 -2.30
CA MET A 64 5.11 -3.84 -1.61
C MET A 64 6.50 -3.28 -1.27
N ALA A 65 7.40 -4.11 -0.73
CA ALA A 65 8.75 -3.71 -0.39
C ALA A 65 9.56 -3.27 -1.62
N ALA A 66 9.46 -4.03 -2.72
CA ALA A 66 10.12 -3.70 -3.99
C ALA A 66 9.59 -2.39 -4.57
N ILE A 67 8.28 -2.17 -4.59
CA ILE A 67 7.68 -0.93 -5.09
C ILE A 67 8.14 0.26 -4.24
N ALA A 68 8.08 0.16 -2.91
CA ALA A 68 8.51 1.24 -2.02
C ALA A 68 10.00 1.58 -2.19
N ALA A 69 10.85 0.58 -2.43
CA ALA A 69 12.28 0.78 -2.64
C ALA A 69 12.62 1.37 -4.02
N GLU A 70 11.91 0.96 -5.07
CA GLU A 70 12.29 1.26 -6.45
C GLU A 70 11.45 2.37 -7.12
N VAL A 71 10.29 2.70 -6.56
CA VAL A 71 9.34 3.70 -7.06
C VAL A 71 8.95 4.65 -5.92
N PRO A 72 9.85 5.53 -5.46
CA PRO A 72 9.62 6.42 -4.32
C PRO A 72 8.47 7.42 -4.53
N GLU A 73 8.02 7.62 -5.77
CA GLU A 73 6.84 8.42 -6.11
C GLU A 73 5.52 7.68 -5.83
N ALA A 74 5.55 6.36 -5.66
CA ALA A 74 4.38 5.57 -5.29
C ALA A 74 4.15 5.59 -3.79
N VAL A 75 2.91 5.85 -3.39
CA VAL A 75 2.41 5.63 -2.03
C VAL A 75 1.72 4.27 -2.00
N VAL A 76 2.38 3.28 -1.42
CA VAL A 76 1.88 1.90 -1.37
C VAL A 76 1.19 1.62 -0.03
N GLY A 77 0.01 1.01 -0.08
CA GLY A 77 -0.71 0.49 1.08
C GLY A 77 -1.08 -0.98 0.94
N ALA A 78 -1.40 -1.63 2.06
CA ALA A 78 -1.87 -3.02 2.11
C ALA A 78 -3.40 -3.11 2.07
N GLY A 79 -3.90 -3.99 1.20
CA GLY A 79 -5.31 -4.38 1.09
C GLY A 79 -5.58 -5.78 1.58
N THR A 80 -6.84 -6.14 1.88
CA THR A 80 -7.21 -7.50 2.35
C THR A 80 -6.46 -7.93 3.63
N VAL A 81 -6.24 -6.98 4.54
CA VAL A 81 -5.73 -7.26 5.89
C VAL A 81 -6.86 -7.86 6.73
N ILE A 82 -6.72 -9.11 7.17
CA ILE A 82 -7.78 -9.85 7.88
C ILE A 82 -7.31 -10.47 9.21
N SER A 83 -6.06 -10.22 9.59
CA SER A 83 -5.49 -10.70 10.86
C SER A 83 -4.47 -9.67 11.39
N ALA A 84 -4.20 -9.70 12.70
CA ALA A 84 -3.15 -8.86 13.29
C ALA A 84 -1.77 -9.16 12.67
N GLY A 85 -1.49 -10.43 12.35
CA GLY A 85 -0.24 -10.80 11.68
C GLY A 85 -0.07 -10.19 10.29
N HIS A 86 -1.15 -9.82 9.60
CA HIS A 86 -1.05 -9.07 8.34
C HIS A 86 -0.65 -7.60 8.59
N VAL A 87 -1.08 -7.01 9.71
CA VAL A 87 -0.69 -5.65 10.11
C VAL A 87 0.78 -5.64 10.51
N ASP A 88 1.23 -6.61 11.30
CA ASP A 88 2.61 -6.68 11.79
C ASP A 88 3.64 -6.92 10.67
N ALA A 89 3.21 -7.51 9.54
CA ALA A 89 4.07 -7.87 8.43
C ALA A 89 4.13 -6.81 7.31
N ALA A 90 3.18 -5.87 7.29
CA ALA A 90 3.05 -4.81 6.27
C ALA A 90 3.74 -3.51 6.73
#